data_AF-A0A842XCE8-F1
#
_entry.id   AF-A0A842XCE8-F1
#
_cell.length_a   1.000
_cell.length_b   1.000
_cell.length_c   1.000
_cell.angle_alpha   90.00
_cell.angle_beta   90.00
_cell.angle_gamma   90.00
#
_symmetry.space_group_name_H-M   'P 1'
#
loop_
_entity.id
_entity.type
_entity.pdbx_description
1 polymer ?
#
loop_
_entity_poly.entity_id
_entity_poly.type
_entity_poly.pdbx_seq_one_letter_code
_entity_poly.pdbx_strand_id
1 'polypeptide(L)'
;MKSFSFSLFSITETLNPAVSSRATTITDHFYNFHKPGLADQVIRAFEISGIRGVFVRGIMDMGYEAIVESRDHAIKEIPKQIKMWNGAADGRIQVVIGPVSPFSCSKESYETARELADKHNVLVCTYISQTPGEVEEIRRKYDKTPIEFLHDMNFMGPDAILMHCVILTKDDFRILRETESNVVHCPSINMEMGCGLTPVPMLLDEGINVAIGAEGIRQDMMAELLTRAGIKGSLKGFVS
;
A
#
# COMPACT_ATOMS: atom_id res chain seq x y z
N MET A 1 -18.40 18.92 -15.50
CA MET A 1 -17.20 19.20 -16.35
C MET A 1 -15.91 19.49 -15.58
N LYS A 2 -15.91 19.97 -14.32
CA LYS A 2 -14.68 20.15 -13.52
C LYS A 2 -14.11 18.87 -12.86
N SER A 3 -14.92 17.81 -12.71
CA SER A 3 -14.49 16.53 -12.11
C SER A 3 -13.62 15.67 -13.03
N PHE A 4 -13.81 15.80 -14.35
CA PHE A 4 -13.11 15.00 -15.36
C PHE A 4 -11.62 15.39 -15.49
N SER A 5 -11.24 16.64 -15.18
CA SER A 5 -9.85 17.09 -15.32
C SER A 5 -8.94 16.65 -14.17
N PHE A 6 -9.47 16.48 -12.95
CA PHE A 6 -8.68 16.02 -11.81
C PHE A 6 -8.44 14.52 -11.84
N SER A 7 -9.43 13.74 -12.29
CA SER A 7 -9.26 12.31 -12.52
C SER A 7 -8.24 12.06 -13.63
N LEU A 8 -8.33 12.77 -14.77
CA LEU A 8 -7.33 12.67 -15.83
C LEU A 8 -5.91 13.01 -15.34
N PHE A 9 -5.76 14.03 -14.49
CA PHE A 9 -4.46 14.48 -13.98
C PHE A 9 -3.78 13.43 -13.09
N SER A 10 -4.51 12.83 -12.13
CA SER A 10 -4.00 11.73 -11.30
C SER A 10 -3.67 10.49 -12.13
N ILE A 11 -4.53 10.18 -13.11
CA ILE A 11 -4.34 9.07 -14.05
C ILE A 11 -3.08 9.29 -14.91
N THR A 12 -2.85 10.50 -15.43
CA THR A 12 -1.68 10.77 -16.29
C THR A 12 -0.36 10.78 -15.54
N GLU A 13 -0.32 11.22 -14.28
CA GLU A 13 0.91 11.23 -13.48
C GLU A 13 1.23 9.83 -12.91
N THR A 14 0.23 9.00 -12.59
CA THR A 14 0.47 7.66 -12.02
C THR A 14 0.58 6.57 -13.10
N LEU A 15 -0.32 6.54 -14.10
CA LEU A 15 -0.34 5.46 -15.10
C LEU A 15 0.71 5.63 -16.20
N ASN A 16 0.99 6.85 -16.68
CA ASN A 16 1.95 7.01 -17.79
C ASN A 16 3.39 6.63 -17.39
N PRO A 17 3.93 7.08 -16.24
CA PRO A 17 5.26 6.65 -15.81
C PRO A 17 5.33 5.15 -15.52
N ALA A 18 4.30 4.58 -14.90
CA ALA A 18 4.24 3.15 -14.59
C ALA A 18 4.17 2.26 -15.85
N VAL A 19 3.36 2.62 -16.83
CA VAL A 19 3.32 1.92 -18.13
C VAL A 19 4.64 2.09 -18.88
N SER A 20 5.23 3.30 -18.85
CA SER A 20 6.52 3.58 -19.49
C SER A 20 7.70 2.83 -18.85
N SER A 21 7.60 2.49 -17.56
CA SER A 21 8.55 1.66 -16.82
C SER A 21 8.27 0.16 -16.94
N ARG A 22 7.43 -0.27 -17.90
CA ARG A 22 7.11 -1.68 -18.20
C ARG A 22 6.48 -2.44 -17.02
N ALA A 23 5.93 -1.76 -16.02
CA ALA A 23 5.11 -2.40 -15.02
C ALA A 23 3.83 -2.95 -15.69
N THR A 24 3.52 -4.22 -15.45
CA THR A 24 2.30 -4.86 -15.99
C THR A 24 1.17 -4.90 -14.97
N THR A 25 1.47 -4.55 -13.70
CA THR A 25 0.52 -4.41 -12.60
C THR A 25 0.83 -3.13 -11.84
N ILE A 26 -0.20 -2.35 -11.52
CA ILE A 26 -0.09 -1.13 -10.70
C ILE A 26 -0.98 -1.30 -9.47
N THR A 27 -0.44 -0.92 -8.32
CA THR A 27 -1.20 -0.74 -7.09
C THR A 27 -1.36 0.76 -6.83
N ASP A 28 -2.59 1.23 -6.65
CA ASP A 28 -2.89 2.61 -6.29
C ASP A 28 -3.55 2.65 -4.91
N HIS A 29 -2.86 3.26 -3.94
CA HIS A 29 -3.36 3.51 -2.61
C HIS A 29 -4.20 4.79 -2.56
N PHE A 30 -5.47 4.63 -2.94
CA PHE A 30 -6.37 5.76 -3.15
C PHE A 30 -6.86 6.37 -1.83
N TYR A 31 -6.56 7.64 -1.61
CA TYR A 31 -7.16 8.44 -0.53
C TYR A 31 -8.59 8.87 -0.88
N ASN A 32 -9.47 8.88 0.12
CA ASN A 32 -10.88 9.18 -0.09
C ASN A 32 -11.16 10.68 -0.21
N PHE A 33 -10.71 11.30 -1.31
CA PHE A 33 -11.14 12.64 -1.64
C PHE A 33 -12.67 12.62 -1.82
N HIS A 34 -13.41 13.39 -1.02
CA HIS A 34 -14.89 13.48 -0.96
C HIS A 34 -15.56 13.98 -2.25
N LYS A 35 -15.17 13.42 -3.39
CA LYS A 35 -15.60 13.70 -4.75
C LYS A 35 -16.35 12.47 -5.25
N PRO A 36 -17.69 12.53 -5.33
CA PRO A 36 -18.50 11.40 -5.76
C PRO A 36 -18.03 10.81 -7.10
N GLY A 37 -17.89 9.48 -7.14
CA GLY A 37 -17.47 8.74 -8.32
C GLY A 37 -15.98 8.82 -8.67
N LEU A 38 -15.15 9.58 -7.94
CA LEU A 38 -13.73 9.70 -8.26
C LEU A 38 -13.00 8.35 -8.19
N ALA A 39 -13.24 7.57 -7.13
CA ALA A 39 -12.68 6.23 -6.99
C ALA A 39 -13.06 5.34 -8.19
N ASP A 40 -14.32 5.35 -8.61
CA ASP A 40 -14.78 4.60 -9.78
C ASP A 40 -14.10 5.07 -11.07
N GLN A 41 -13.81 6.37 -11.22
CA GLN A 41 -13.08 6.88 -12.38
C GLN A 41 -11.62 6.43 -12.40
N VAL A 42 -10.96 6.34 -11.24
CA VAL A 42 -9.59 5.79 -11.14
C VAL A 42 -9.59 4.32 -11.55
N ILE A 43 -10.54 3.53 -11.04
CA ILE A 43 -10.64 2.11 -11.40
C ILE A 43 -10.95 1.92 -12.90
N ARG A 44 -11.83 2.75 -13.48
CA ARG A 44 -12.08 2.77 -14.93
C ARG A 44 -10.84 3.09 -15.75
N ALA A 45 -9.89 3.85 -15.20
CA ALA A 45 -8.63 4.12 -15.87
C ALA A 45 -7.77 2.86 -16.00
N PHE A 46 -7.74 2.00 -14.97
CA PHE A 46 -7.12 0.68 -15.09
C PHE A 46 -7.79 -0.15 -16.18
N GLU A 47 -9.12 -0.21 -16.18
CA GLU A 47 -9.89 -0.94 -17.18
C GLU A 47 -9.55 -0.47 -18.62
N ILE A 48 -9.63 0.83 -18.88
CA ILE A 48 -9.41 1.42 -20.21
C ILE A 48 -7.96 1.27 -20.66
N SER A 49 -6.99 1.41 -19.74
CA SER A 49 -5.57 1.26 -20.09
C SER A 49 -5.17 -0.20 -20.37
N GLY A 50 -5.98 -1.17 -19.94
CA GLY A 50 -5.70 -2.59 -20.12
C GLY A 50 -4.68 -3.16 -19.13
N ILE A 51 -4.14 -2.35 -18.22
CA ILE A 51 -3.19 -2.81 -17.20
C ILE A 51 -3.91 -3.63 -16.11
N ARG A 52 -3.18 -4.49 -15.42
CA ARG A 52 -3.66 -5.09 -14.17
C ARG A 52 -3.65 -4.01 -13.08
N GLY A 53 -4.80 -3.75 -12.49
CA GLY A 53 -4.98 -2.71 -11.47
C GLY A 53 -5.33 -3.31 -10.11
N VAL A 54 -4.57 -2.97 -9.09
CA VAL A 54 -4.88 -3.23 -7.68
C VAL A 54 -5.28 -1.90 -7.07
N PHE A 55 -6.58 -1.68 -6.94
CA PHE A 55 -7.11 -0.48 -6.32
C PHE A 55 -7.24 -0.70 -4.82
N VAL A 56 -6.38 -0.06 -4.03
CA VAL A 56 -6.49 -0.09 -2.58
C VAL A 56 -7.43 1.03 -2.17
N ARG A 57 -8.63 0.66 -1.72
CA ARG A 57 -9.60 1.59 -1.19
C ARG A 57 -9.15 2.05 0.20
N GLY A 58 -8.54 3.23 0.24
CA GLY A 58 -8.01 3.83 1.46
C GLY A 58 -9.08 4.06 2.51
N ILE A 59 -8.77 3.90 3.80
CA ILE A 59 -9.58 4.40 4.92
C ILE A 59 -8.72 5.43 5.64
N MET A 60 -9.29 6.57 6.02
CA MET A 60 -8.68 7.56 6.91
C MET A 60 -9.80 8.17 7.76
N ASP A 61 -9.66 8.16 9.07
CA ASP A 61 -10.62 8.75 10.01
C ASP A 61 -10.02 9.86 10.87
N MET A 62 -8.71 10.10 10.74
CA MET A 62 -7.96 11.16 11.41
C MET A 62 -7.07 11.91 10.43
N GLY A 63 -6.73 13.15 10.76
CA GLY A 63 -5.81 13.97 9.97
C GLY A 63 -6.52 14.95 9.05
N TYR A 64 -6.19 14.91 7.75
CA TYR A 64 -6.59 15.94 6.80
C TYR A 64 -8.06 15.81 6.38
N GLU A 65 -8.89 16.78 6.77
CA GLU A 65 -10.36 16.77 6.61
C GLU A 65 -10.83 16.40 5.18
N ALA A 66 -10.12 16.86 4.15
CA ALA A 66 -10.51 16.66 2.76
C ALA A 66 -10.45 15.18 2.29
N ILE A 67 -9.79 14.31 3.07
CA ILE A 67 -9.61 12.88 2.77
C ILE A 67 -10.09 11.96 3.90
N VAL A 68 -10.49 12.54 5.04
CA VAL A 68 -11.03 11.80 6.20
C VAL A 68 -12.49 11.44 5.99
N GLU A 69 -12.84 10.17 6.08
CA GLU A 69 -14.21 9.68 6.04
C GLU A 69 -14.66 9.09 7.38
N SER A 70 -15.98 9.04 7.61
CA SER A 70 -16.50 8.34 8.76
C SER A 70 -16.46 6.83 8.54
N ARG A 71 -16.28 6.07 9.62
CA ARG A 71 -16.33 4.60 9.60
C ARG A 71 -17.65 4.08 9.02
N ASP A 72 -18.78 4.70 9.37
CA ASP A 72 -20.10 4.33 8.84
C ASP A 72 -20.20 4.52 7.32
N HIS A 73 -19.51 5.52 6.78
CA HIS A 73 -19.42 5.73 5.34
C HIS A 73 -18.58 4.62 4.70
N ALA A 74 -17.39 4.33 5.25
CA ALA A 74 -16.51 3.27 4.75
C ALA A 74 -17.22 1.89 4.73
N ILE A 75 -17.92 1.52 5.80
CA ILE A 75 -18.69 0.27 5.92
C ILE A 75 -19.77 0.15 4.83
N LYS A 76 -20.35 1.27 4.39
CA LYS A 76 -21.40 1.28 3.36
C LYS A 76 -20.84 1.27 1.95
N GLU A 77 -19.73 1.97 1.71
CA GLU A 77 -19.20 2.17 0.35
C GLU A 77 -18.22 1.07 -0.09
N ILE A 78 -17.35 0.60 0.80
CA ILE A 78 -16.34 -0.43 0.46
C ILE A 78 -16.98 -1.70 -0.14
N PRO A 79 -18.05 -2.28 0.45
CA PRO A 79 -18.70 -3.46 -0.12
C PRO A 79 -19.28 -3.22 -1.53
N LYS A 80 -19.75 -1.99 -1.81
CA LYS A 80 -20.29 -1.64 -3.14
C LYS A 80 -19.18 -1.61 -4.17
N GLN A 81 -18.04 -1.03 -3.83
CA GLN A 81 -16.87 -0.95 -4.70
C GLN A 81 -16.29 -2.34 -4.96
N ILE A 82 -16.13 -3.17 -3.93
CA ILE A 82 -15.69 -4.56 -4.08
C ILE A 82 -16.64 -5.31 -5.02
N LYS A 83 -17.95 -5.24 -4.78
CA LYS A 83 -18.95 -5.93 -5.61
C LYS A 83 -18.92 -5.48 -7.07
N MET A 84 -18.66 -4.20 -7.32
CA MET A 84 -18.68 -3.63 -8.66
C MET A 84 -17.38 -3.92 -9.43
N TRP A 85 -16.23 -3.89 -8.77
CA TRP A 85 -14.94 -3.79 -9.43
C TRP A 85 -14.01 -4.98 -9.19
N ASN A 86 -14.14 -5.71 -8.08
CA ASN A 86 -13.27 -6.84 -7.81
C ASN A 86 -13.55 -7.98 -8.82
N GLY A 87 -12.53 -8.37 -9.59
CA GLY A 87 -12.67 -9.32 -10.70
C GLY A 87 -13.13 -8.71 -12.03
N ALA A 88 -13.33 -7.39 -12.11
CA ALA A 88 -13.69 -6.71 -13.36
C ALA A 88 -12.54 -6.74 -14.39
N ALA A 89 -12.84 -6.32 -15.62
CA ALA A 89 -11.91 -6.34 -16.75
C ALA A 89 -11.23 -7.70 -16.95
N ASP A 90 -12.02 -8.76 -17.08
CA ASP A 90 -11.57 -10.17 -17.20
C ASP A 90 -10.62 -10.60 -16.06
N GLY A 91 -10.90 -10.17 -14.83
CA GLY A 91 -10.07 -10.48 -13.67
C GLY A 91 -8.77 -9.69 -13.57
N ARG A 92 -8.61 -8.59 -14.32
CA ARG A 92 -7.44 -7.70 -14.22
C ARG A 92 -7.57 -6.67 -13.09
N ILE A 93 -8.76 -6.43 -12.57
CA ILE A 93 -8.98 -5.47 -11.49
C ILE A 93 -9.20 -6.21 -10.16
N GLN A 94 -8.44 -5.81 -9.15
CA GLN A 94 -8.62 -6.25 -7.76
C GLN A 94 -8.90 -5.04 -6.87
N VAL A 95 -9.81 -5.22 -5.92
CA VAL A 95 -10.06 -4.23 -4.86
C VAL A 95 -9.46 -4.75 -3.57
N VAL A 96 -8.65 -3.92 -2.92
CA VAL A 96 -7.97 -4.19 -1.65
C VAL A 96 -8.45 -3.14 -0.64
N ILE A 97 -8.56 -3.48 0.64
CA ILE A 97 -8.92 -2.51 1.68
C ILE A 97 -7.64 -1.99 2.34
N GLY A 98 -7.50 -0.68 2.50
CA GLY A 98 -6.28 -0.15 3.11
C GLY A 98 -6.49 1.00 4.08
N PRO A 99 -6.58 0.76 5.39
CA PRO A 99 -6.25 1.78 6.36
C PRO A 99 -4.87 2.34 6.02
N VAL A 100 -4.76 3.65 5.82
CA VAL A 100 -3.54 4.26 5.25
C VAL A 100 -2.34 4.02 6.17
N SER A 101 -2.43 4.44 7.43
CA SER A 101 -1.37 4.25 8.43
C SER A 101 -1.90 4.46 9.85
N PRO A 102 -1.19 4.01 10.89
CA PRO A 102 -1.59 4.26 12.27
C PRO A 102 -1.63 5.74 12.68
N PHE A 103 -1.07 6.65 11.86
CA PHE A 103 -1.19 8.10 12.07
C PHE A 103 -2.54 8.68 11.62
N SER A 104 -3.22 8.01 10.69
CA SER A 104 -4.40 8.53 10.01
C SER A 104 -5.63 7.64 10.19
N CYS A 105 -5.46 6.48 10.82
CA CYS A 105 -6.50 5.49 11.06
C CYS A 105 -6.52 5.09 12.53
N SER A 106 -7.69 5.17 13.15
CA SER A 106 -7.92 4.63 14.48
C SER A 106 -7.80 3.10 14.49
N LYS A 107 -7.67 2.54 15.69
CA LYS A 107 -7.72 1.10 15.91
C LYS A 107 -9.02 0.50 15.34
N GLU A 108 -10.13 1.17 15.57
CA GLU A 108 -11.45 0.74 15.12
C GLU A 108 -11.56 0.72 13.58
N SER A 109 -10.84 1.61 12.88
CA SER A 109 -10.77 1.59 11.42
C SER A 109 -9.95 0.41 10.89
N TYR A 110 -8.86 0.04 11.57
CA TYR A 110 -8.11 -1.18 11.26
C TYR A 110 -8.94 -2.45 11.49
N GLU A 111 -9.63 -2.55 12.62
CA GLU A 111 -10.53 -3.66 12.92
C GLU A 111 -11.65 -3.77 11.89
N THR A 112 -12.28 -2.64 11.53
CA THR A 112 -13.32 -2.59 10.48
C THR A 112 -12.78 -3.04 9.13
N ALA A 113 -11.57 -2.61 8.76
CA ALA A 113 -10.94 -3.01 7.52
C ALA A 113 -10.71 -4.52 7.48
N ARG A 114 -10.21 -5.10 8.58
CA ARG A 114 -10.00 -6.54 8.71
C ARG A 114 -11.31 -7.32 8.59
N GLU A 115 -12.34 -6.91 9.31
CA GLU A 115 -13.67 -7.53 9.25
C GLU A 115 -14.27 -7.51 7.84
N LEU A 116 -14.16 -6.37 7.14
CA LEU A 116 -14.64 -6.24 5.77
C LEU A 116 -13.82 -7.10 4.80
N ALA A 117 -12.51 -7.16 4.98
CA ALA A 117 -11.63 -7.95 4.13
C ALA A 117 -11.92 -9.45 4.26
N ASP A 118 -12.11 -9.96 5.48
CA ASP A 118 -12.48 -11.35 5.74
C ASP A 118 -13.84 -11.69 5.13
N LYS A 119 -14.84 -10.81 5.36
CA LYS A 119 -16.20 -10.98 4.85
C LYS A 119 -16.26 -11.05 3.33
N HIS A 120 -15.40 -10.29 2.65
CA HIS A 120 -15.39 -10.16 1.21
C HIS A 120 -14.28 -10.96 0.53
N ASN A 121 -13.44 -11.66 1.30
CA ASN A 121 -12.29 -12.43 0.84
C ASN A 121 -11.39 -11.60 -0.09
N VAL A 122 -10.99 -10.42 0.38
CA VAL A 122 -10.07 -9.50 -0.30
C VAL A 122 -8.84 -9.24 0.58
N LEU A 123 -7.76 -8.78 -0.05
CA LEU A 123 -6.52 -8.46 0.66
C LEU A 123 -6.66 -7.19 1.49
N VAL A 124 -5.72 -7.01 2.43
CA VAL A 124 -5.50 -5.73 3.14
C VAL A 124 -4.12 -5.16 2.86
N CYS A 125 -3.99 -3.84 2.88
CA CYS A 125 -2.73 -3.13 2.66
C CYS A 125 -2.59 -1.92 3.60
N THR A 126 -1.40 -1.63 4.11
CA THR A 126 -1.14 -0.42 4.92
C THR A 126 0.31 0.01 4.79
N TYR A 127 0.56 1.31 4.96
CA TYR A 127 1.90 1.83 5.24
C TYR A 127 2.22 1.61 6.72
N ILE A 128 3.39 1.05 7.03
CA ILE A 128 3.75 0.72 8.41
C ILE A 128 5.27 0.70 8.67
N SER A 129 5.65 1.16 9.86
CA SER A 129 7.02 1.14 10.39
C SER A 129 8.07 1.76 9.45
N GLN A 130 7.71 2.90 8.86
CA GLN A 130 8.54 3.61 7.89
C GLN A 130 9.50 4.57 8.60
N THR A 131 9.00 5.40 9.52
CA THR A 131 9.77 6.50 10.11
C THR A 131 10.05 6.30 11.60
N PRO A 132 11.17 6.83 12.14
CA PRO A 132 11.40 6.78 13.59
C PRO A 132 10.30 7.48 14.40
N GLY A 133 9.72 8.55 13.86
CA GLY A 133 8.61 9.26 14.49
C GLY A 133 7.34 8.42 14.62
N GLU A 134 7.05 7.58 13.62
CA GLU A 134 5.96 6.59 13.67
C GLU A 134 6.15 5.60 14.80
N VAL A 135 7.33 4.97 14.84
CA VAL A 135 7.67 3.94 15.80
C VAL A 135 7.59 4.50 17.22
N GLU A 136 8.16 5.69 17.44
CA GLU A 136 8.15 6.36 18.74
C GLU A 136 6.73 6.75 19.17
N GLU A 137 5.89 7.23 18.25
CA GLU A 137 4.51 7.58 18.57
C GLU A 137 3.67 6.36 18.96
N ILE A 138 3.78 5.27 18.21
CA ILE A 138 3.07 4.02 18.52
C ILE A 138 3.59 3.45 19.85
N ARG A 139 4.91 3.46 20.05
CA ARG A 139 5.52 3.04 21.32
C ARG A 139 5.00 3.88 22.49
N ARG A 140 4.96 5.20 22.36
CA ARG A 140 4.47 6.10 23.40
C ARG A 140 2.99 5.89 23.73
N LYS A 141 2.15 5.66 22.71
CA LYS A 141 0.69 5.52 22.87
C LYS A 141 0.26 4.13 23.34
N TYR A 142 0.92 3.09 22.86
CA TYR A 142 0.46 1.70 22.98
C TYR A 142 1.47 0.75 23.61
N ASP A 143 2.67 1.23 23.94
CA ASP A 143 3.81 0.44 24.45
C ASP A 143 4.22 -0.72 23.53
N LYS A 144 4.11 -0.51 22.21
CA LYS A 144 4.27 -1.54 21.18
C LYS A 144 5.08 -1.06 19.99
N THR A 145 5.65 -1.99 19.23
CA THR A 145 6.10 -1.71 17.86
C THR A 145 4.89 -1.50 16.93
N PRO A 146 5.08 -0.91 15.75
CA PRO A 146 4.01 -0.81 14.75
C PRO A 146 3.48 -2.18 14.31
N ILE A 147 4.34 -3.21 14.26
CA ILE A 147 3.96 -4.57 13.86
C ILE A 147 3.16 -5.27 14.97
N GLU A 148 3.59 -5.15 16.24
CA GLU A 148 2.82 -5.62 17.40
C GLU A 148 1.44 -4.96 17.44
N PHE A 149 1.38 -3.65 17.17
CA PHE A 149 0.12 -2.91 17.12
C PHE A 149 -0.84 -3.45 16.06
N LEU A 150 -0.38 -3.71 14.82
CA LEU A 150 -1.20 -4.33 13.79
C LEU A 150 -1.62 -5.76 14.15
N HIS A 151 -0.72 -6.52 14.77
CA HIS A 151 -0.98 -7.89 15.20
C HIS A 151 -2.12 -7.99 16.22
N ASP A 152 -2.18 -7.08 17.20
CA ASP A 152 -3.28 -7.07 18.19
C ASP A 152 -4.66 -6.80 17.60
N MET A 153 -4.70 -6.11 16.45
CA MET A 153 -5.93 -5.82 15.72
C MET A 153 -6.32 -6.96 14.77
N ASN A 154 -5.58 -8.08 14.81
CA ASN A 154 -5.67 -9.19 13.87
C ASN A 154 -5.52 -8.75 12.40
N PHE A 155 -4.83 -7.64 12.13
CA PHE A 155 -4.71 -7.12 10.77
C PHE A 155 -3.80 -7.99 9.89
N MET A 156 -2.84 -8.66 10.54
CA MET A 156 -1.78 -9.46 9.93
C MET A 156 -2.31 -10.80 9.40
N GLY A 157 -1.68 -11.32 8.34
CA GLY A 157 -2.09 -12.57 7.69
C GLY A 157 -1.45 -12.77 6.32
N PRO A 158 -1.63 -13.94 5.69
CA PRO A 158 -1.10 -14.21 4.35
C PRO A 158 -1.67 -13.29 3.26
N ASP A 159 -2.79 -12.63 3.54
CA ASP A 159 -3.48 -11.66 2.70
C ASP A 159 -3.11 -10.20 3.03
N ALA A 160 -2.23 -9.96 4.00
CA ALA A 160 -1.78 -8.63 4.40
C ALA A 160 -0.53 -8.20 3.63
N ILE A 161 -0.56 -6.97 3.13
CA ILE A 161 0.53 -6.29 2.42
C ILE A 161 1.00 -5.11 3.28
N LEU A 162 2.24 -5.15 3.73
CA LEU A 162 2.82 -4.17 4.63
C LEU A 162 3.91 -3.39 3.90
N MET A 163 3.64 -2.11 3.64
CA MET A 163 4.56 -1.26 2.89
C MET A 163 5.61 -0.64 3.82
N HIS A 164 6.85 -0.54 3.30
CA HIS A 164 8.06 -0.03 3.97
C HIS A 164 8.72 -1.00 4.94
N CYS A 165 8.16 -1.20 6.14
CA CYS A 165 8.75 -2.02 7.20
C CYS A 165 10.25 -1.74 7.42
N VAL A 166 10.63 -0.47 7.53
CA VAL A 166 12.04 -0.04 7.63
C VAL A 166 12.61 -0.34 9.00
N ILE A 167 11.84 -0.08 10.06
CA ILE A 167 12.30 -0.20 11.44
C ILE A 167 11.63 -1.42 12.06
N LEU A 168 12.37 -2.52 12.22
CA LEU A 168 11.86 -3.77 12.76
C LEU A 168 12.73 -4.26 13.92
N THR A 169 12.08 -4.83 14.92
CA THR A 169 12.67 -5.55 16.05
C THR A 169 12.66 -7.05 15.78
N LYS A 170 13.39 -7.84 16.60
CA LYS A 170 13.42 -9.30 16.49
C LYS A 170 12.03 -9.94 16.63
N ASP A 171 11.19 -9.40 17.51
CA ASP A 171 9.83 -9.91 17.69
C ASP A 171 8.94 -9.59 16.47
N ASP A 172 9.20 -8.47 15.78
CA ASP A 172 8.50 -8.14 14.55
C ASP A 172 8.78 -9.16 13.44
N PHE A 173 10.04 -9.61 13.29
CA PHE A 173 10.37 -10.70 12.35
C PHE A 173 9.61 -11.98 12.69
N ARG A 174 9.54 -12.34 13.98
CA ARG A 174 8.79 -13.51 14.44
C ARG A 174 7.31 -13.39 14.09
N ILE A 175 6.68 -12.25 14.35
CA ILE A 175 5.26 -12.00 14.05
C ILE A 175 5.01 -12.07 12.53
N LEU A 176 5.84 -11.40 11.73
CA LEU A 176 5.73 -11.42 10.27
C LEU A 176 5.80 -12.84 9.71
N ARG A 177 6.74 -13.65 10.22
CA ARG A 177 6.91 -15.06 9.82
C ARG A 177 5.73 -15.93 10.25
N GLU A 178 5.27 -15.80 11.50
CA GLU A 178 4.16 -16.60 12.04
C GLU A 178 2.81 -16.28 11.37
N THR A 179 2.62 -15.03 10.96
CA THR A 179 1.39 -14.57 10.29
C THR A 179 1.45 -14.71 8.77
N GLU A 180 2.59 -15.09 8.20
CA GLU A 180 2.84 -15.17 6.76
C GLU A 180 2.57 -13.84 6.02
N SER A 181 2.71 -12.71 6.72
CA SER A 181 2.46 -11.38 6.15
C SER A 181 3.51 -10.98 5.10
N ASN A 182 3.09 -10.21 4.10
CA ASN A 182 3.93 -9.83 2.97
C ASN A 182 4.50 -8.42 3.17
N VAL A 183 5.81 -8.24 2.93
CA VAL A 183 6.48 -6.94 3.03
C VAL A 183 6.73 -6.35 1.65
N VAL A 184 6.51 -5.05 1.46
CA VAL A 184 6.88 -4.31 0.25
C VAL A 184 8.03 -3.37 0.57
N HIS A 185 9.18 -3.64 -0.04
CA HIS A 185 10.33 -2.76 0.01
C HIS A 185 10.17 -1.61 -0.99
N CYS A 186 10.12 -0.36 -0.50
CA CYS A 186 10.03 0.86 -1.31
C CYS A 186 11.32 1.70 -1.16
N PRO A 187 12.45 1.33 -1.80
CA PRO A 187 13.75 1.93 -1.51
C PRO A 187 13.83 3.42 -1.84
N SER A 188 13.33 3.87 -3.00
CA SER A 188 13.49 5.28 -3.40
C SER A 188 12.81 6.25 -2.44
N ILE A 189 11.54 6.01 -2.08
CA ILE A 189 10.82 6.90 -1.15
C ILE A 189 11.43 6.85 0.25
N ASN A 190 11.88 5.68 0.72
CA ASN A 190 12.53 5.55 2.01
C ASN A 190 13.85 6.32 2.07
N MET A 191 14.60 6.35 0.96
CA MET A 191 15.81 7.14 0.82
C MET A 191 15.50 8.64 0.69
N GLU A 192 14.51 9.03 -0.11
CA GLU A 192 14.07 10.42 -0.28
C GLU A 192 13.63 11.04 1.05
N MET A 193 12.89 10.28 1.86
CA MET A 193 12.41 10.70 3.18
C MET A 193 13.45 10.50 4.30
N GLY A 194 14.65 9.99 4.01
CA GLY A 194 15.69 9.75 5.01
C GLY A 194 15.30 8.73 6.10
N CYS A 195 14.40 7.80 5.77
CA CYS A 195 13.85 6.81 6.71
C CYS A 195 14.79 5.65 7.00
N GLY A 196 15.65 5.31 6.03
CA GLY A 196 16.52 4.14 6.07
C GLY A 196 16.16 3.12 4.99
N LEU A 197 16.54 1.85 5.18
CA LEU A 197 16.24 0.76 4.26
C LEU A 197 15.56 -0.38 4.99
N THR A 198 14.50 -0.93 4.39
CA THR A 198 13.90 -2.21 4.80
C THR A 198 14.99 -3.27 4.91
N PRO A 199 15.07 -4.05 6.00
CA PRO A 199 16.12 -5.07 6.20
C PRO A 199 15.85 -6.33 5.37
N VAL A 200 15.77 -6.18 4.04
CA VAL A 200 15.39 -7.23 3.08
C VAL A 200 16.20 -8.52 3.23
N PRO A 201 17.55 -8.51 3.38
CA PRO A 201 18.28 -9.76 3.58
C PRO A 201 17.80 -10.56 4.79
N MET A 202 17.56 -9.88 5.91
CA MET A 202 17.08 -10.52 7.15
C MET A 202 15.64 -11.06 6.98
N LEU A 203 14.77 -10.31 6.29
CA LEU A 203 13.41 -10.77 5.99
C LEU A 203 13.42 -12.05 5.14
N LEU A 204 14.27 -12.09 4.11
CA LEU A 204 14.42 -13.26 3.24
C LEU A 204 15.04 -14.46 3.98
N ASP A 205 16.02 -14.23 4.84
CA ASP A 205 16.64 -15.27 5.67
C ASP A 205 15.64 -15.91 6.66
N GLU A 206 14.64 -15.14 7.13
CA GLU A 206 13.53 -15.60 7.96
C GLU A 206 12.37 -16.23 7.16
N GLY A 207 12.48 -16.30 5.82
CA GLY A 207 11.45 -16.86 4.94
C GLY A 207 10.23 -15.97 4.73
N ILE A 208 10.31 -14.68 5.06
CA ILE A 208 9.22 -13.71 4.87
C ILE A 208 9.19 -13.29 3.40
N ASN A 209 7.99 -13.25 2.81
CA ASN A 209 7.83 -12.81 1.43
C ASN A 209 8.09 -11.30 1.31
N VAL A 210 8.96 -10.91 0.37
CA VAL A 210 9.30 -9.51 0.11
C VAL A 210 9.10 -9.17 -1.36
N ALA A 211 8.20 -8.23 -1.63
CA ALA A 211 8.01 -7.58 -2.92
C ALA A 211 8.79 -6.25 -2.99
N ILE A 212 8.90 -5.67 -4.19
CA ILE A 212 9.48 -4.35 -4.42
C ILE A 212 8.40 -3.40 -4.94
N GLY A 213 8.39 -2.17 -4.43
CA GLY A 213 7.44 -1.12 -4.77
C GLY A 213 8.15 0.16 -5.21
N ALA A 214 7.54 0.84 -6.18
CA ALA A 214 7.92 2.18 -6.62
C ALA A 214 6.82 3.15 -6.15
N GLU A 215 7.04 3.81 -5.01
CA GLU A 215 6.02 4.66 -4.40
C GLU A 215 6.29 6.14 -4.66
N GLY A 216 5.29 6.84 -5.18
CA GLY A 216 5.33 8.28 -5.43
C GLY A 216 4.83 8.65 -6.82
N ILE A 217 4.68 9.96 -7.06
CA ILE A 217 4.00 10.51 -8.25
C ILE A 217 4.87 10.36 -9.52
N ARG A 218 6.18 10.09 -9.41
CA ARG A 218 7.13 10.09 -10.53
C ARG A 218 8.19 8.97 -10.46
N GLN A 219 7.84 7.80 -9.94
CA GLN A 219 8.79 6.70 -9.77
C GLN A 219 8.77 5.71 -10.95
N ASP A 220 9.94 5.17 -11.26
CA ASP A 220 10.20 4.23 -12.35
C ASP A 220 10.49 2.84 -11.76
N MET A 221 9.61 1.87 -12.02
CA MET A 221 9.77 0.49 -11.53
C MET A 221 11.07 -0.17 -12.01
N MET A 222 11.56 0.15 -13.21
CA MET A 222 12.85 -0.35 -13.69
C MET A 222 14.01 0.27 -12.92
N ALA A 223 13.92 1.54 -12.55
CA ALA A 223 14.90 2.17 -11.68
C ALA A 223 14.94 1.47 -10.31
N GLU A 224 13.78 1.14 -9.72
CA GLU A 224 13.72 0.39 -8.46
C GLU A 224 14.37 -1.00 -8.56
N LEU A 225 14.05 -1.74 -9.63
CA LEU A 225 14.67 -3.05 -9.89
C LEU A 225 16.18 -2.95 -10.09
N LEU A 226 16.69 -1.86 -10.67
CA LEU A 226 18.12 -1.62 -10.84
C LEU A 226 18.79 -1.17 -9.54
N THR A 227 18.11 -0.48 -8.64
CA THR A 227 18.59 -0.21 -7.28
C THR A 227 18.89 -1.53 -6.54
N ARG A 228 18.08 -2.58 -6.76
CA ARG A 228 18.38 -3.95 -6.28
C ARG A 228 19.66 -4.52 -6.88
N ALA A 229 19.99 -4.20 -8.12
CA ALA A 229 21.24 -4.59 -8.76
C ALA A 229 22.46 -3.80 -8.25
N GLY A 230 22.27 -2.58 -7.74
CA GLY A 230 23.33 -1.75 -7.15
C GLY A 230 23.80 -2.20 -5.75
N ILE A 231 23.01 -3.04 -5.05
CA ILE A 231 23.35 -3.60 -3.72
C ILE A 231 24.25 -4.85 -3.82
N LYS A 232 24.51 -5.35 -5.04
CA LYS A 232 25.67 -6.20 -5.32
C LYS A 232 26.55 -5.49 -6.34
N GLY A 233 27.73 -5.03 -5.90
CA GLY A 233 28.74 -4.50 -6.81
C GLY A 233 28.96 -5.41 -8.03
N SER A 234 29.27 -4.78 -9.16
CA SER A 234 29.66 -5.35 -10.46
C SER A 234 28.55 -5.68 -11.48
N LEU A 235 28.02 -4.64 -12.15
CA LEU A 235 27.66 -4.73 -13.56
C LEU A 235 28.20 -3.50 -14.30
N LYS A 236 29.51 -3.52 -14.57
CA LYS A 236 30.06 -2.76 -15.69
C LYS A 236 29.59 -3.46 -16.98
N GLY A 237 28.86 -2.71 -17.80
CA GLY A 237 28.68 -3.03 -19.22
C GLY A 237 27.34 -3.69 -19.55
N PHE A 238 26.27 -2.91 -19.62
CA PHE A 238 25.10 -3.20 -20.46
C PHE A 238 24.36 -1.91 -20.80
N VAL A 239 25.09 -0.94 -21.37
CA VAL A 239 24.51 0.08 -22.26
C VAL A 239 25.55 0.33 -23.35
N SER A 240 25.36 -0.33 -24.48
CA SER A 240 25.88 0.08 -25.79
C SER A 240 24.70 0.10 -26.74
#